data_AF-A0A7S3K8V7-F1
#
_entry.id   AF-A0A7S3K8V7-F1
#
_cell.length_a   1.000
_cell.length_b   1.000
_cell.length_c   1.000
_cell.angle_alpha   90.00
_cell.angle_beta   90.00
_cell.angle_gamma   90.00
#
_symmetry.space_group_name_H-M   'P 1'
#
loop_
_entity.id
_entity.type
_entity.pdbx_description
1 polymer ?
#
loop_
_entity_poly.entity_id
_entity_poly.type
_entity_poly.pdbx_seq_one_letter_code
_entity_poly.pdbx_strand_id
1 'polypeptide(L)'
;KMYGQNLPEQYHRELEITRDYYMTHEEKPDEKIDYDKMTENQKFDLFKSELRRFGITNTWKWKDTDRVIKDSAHYSVLPTIKQKKQAFHEYVRDFIDKMNENKRENRKKQIEEFYEMLDSIHDIKATSKFYDILKYIQSDRRYIQLDEKDREETFQKYMDELEEKELKRKADHAKGKVESLKKLFASHEIPTTMKFAE
;
A
#
# COMPACT_ATOMS: atom_id res chain seq x y z
N LYS A 1 -30.14 2.89 -6.73
CA LYS A 1 -29.30 4.04 -7.17
C LYS A 1 -28.00 3.95 -6.40
N MET A 2 -26.85 3.92 -7.06
CA MET A 2 -25.55 3.75 -6.39
C MET A 2 -25.27 4.97 -5.51
N TYR A 3 -25.26 4.80 -4.19
CA TYR A 3 -25.14 5.93 -3.25
C TYR A 3 -23.66 6.27 -3.00
N GLY A 4 -23.15 7.13 -3.87
CA GLY A 4 -21.87 7.86 -3.75
C GLY A 4 -21.88 9.18 -4.53
N GLN A 5 -23.03 9.58 -5.07
CA GLN A 5 -23.17 10.75 -5.95
C GLN A 5 -23.46 12.08 -5.22
N ASN A 6 -23.69 12.05 -3.89
CA ASN A 6 -24.00 13.24 -3.10
C ASN A 6 -22.97 13.47 -1.97
N LEU A 7 -21.69 13.17 -2.22
CA LEU A 7 -20.62 13.62 -1.33
C LEU A 7 -20.26 15.08 -1.68
N PRO A 8 -20.25 16.01 -0.69
CA PRO A 8 -19.89 17.40 -0.93
C PRO A 8 -18.51 17.54 -1.61
N GLU A 9 -18.37 18.50 -2.51
CA GLU A 9 -17.23 18.63 -3.43
C GLU A 9 -15.86 18.61 -2.70
N GLN A 10 -15.83 19.18 -1.50
CA GLN A 10 -14.67 19.28 -0.63
C GLN A 10 -14.07 17.93 -0.20
N TYR A 11 -14.78 16.82 -0.37
CA TYR A 11 -14.31 15.48 -0.04
C TYR A 11 -13.72 14.72 -1.26
N HIS A 12 -13.81 15.24 -2.50
CA HIS A 12 -13.42 14.55 -3.76
C HIS A 12 -11.98 14.03 -3.84
N ARG A 13 -11.01 14.55 -3.07
CA ARG A 13 -9.64 13.98 -3.00
C ARG A 13 -9.48 12.87 -1.96
N GLU A 14 -10.28 12.88 -0.91
CA GLU A 14 -10.42 11.76 0.04
C GLU A 14 -11.37 10.69 -0.51
N LEU A 15 -12.04 10.97 -1.63
CA LEU A 15 -13.11 10.12 -2.16
C LEU A 15 -12.66 8.80 -2.72
N GLU A 16 -11.45 8.59 -3.26
CA GLU A 16 -11.12 7.26 -3.79
C GLU A 16 -11.03 6.24 -2.66
N ILE A 17 -10.31 6.57 -1.59
CA ILE A 17 -10.18 5.69 -0.43
C ILE A 17 -11.51 5.55 0.32
N THR A 18 -12.22 6.66 0.48
CA THR A 18 -13.55 6.70 1.11
C THR A 18 -14.57 5.90 0.29
N ARG A 19 -14.55 6.04 -1.04
CA ARG A 19 -15.40 5.29 -1.97
C ARG A 19 -15.08 3.82 -1.93
N ASP A 20 -13.81 3.41 -2.01
CA ASP A 20 -13.43 1.99 -1.94
C ASP A 20 -13.83 1.37 -0.60
N TYR A 21 -13.70 2.12 0.50
CA TYR A 21 -14.21 1.70 1.80
C TYR A 21 -15.72 1.42 1.80
N TYR A 22 -16.52 2.31 1.18
CA TYR A 22 -17.97 2.13 1.09
C TYR A 22 -18.43 1.12 0.01
N MET A 23 -17.64 0.93 -1.06
CA MET A 23 -17.97 0.05 -2.19
C MET A 23 -17.65 -1.44 -1.93
N THR A 24 -16.79 -1.74 -0.96
CA THR A 24 -16.38 -3.12 -0.60
C THR A 24 -17.39 -3.88 0.25
N HIS A 25 -18.44 -3.22 0.74
CA HIS A 25 -19.44 -3.81 1.61
C HIS A 25 -20.77 -3.96 0.86
N GLU A 26 -21.19 -5.19 0.58
CA GLU A 26 -22.47 -5.48 -0.06
C GLU A 26 -23.64 -5.02 0.84
N GLU A 27 -24.58 -4.26 0.25
CA GLU A 27 -25.83 -3.87 0.91
C GLU A 27 -26.64 -5.14 1.22
N LYS A 28 -26.86 -5.41 2.51
CA LYS A 28 -27.87 -6.40 2.91
C LYS A 28 -29.25 -5.73 2.80
N PRO A 29 -30.25 -6.38 2.19
CA PRO A 29 -31.61 -5.86 2.13
C PRO A 29 -32.13 -5.51 3.53
N ASP A 30 -33.03 -4.51 3.61
CA ASP A 30 -33.77 -4.17 4.83
C ASP A 30 -34.70 -5.34 5.23
N GLU A 31 -34.11 -6.42 5.73
CA GLU A 31 -34.83 -7.54 6.32
C GLU A 31 -35.40 -7.12 7.68
N LYS A 32 -36.57 -7.64 8.06
CA LYS A 32 -37.09 -7.43 9.42
C LYS A 32 -36.22 -8.20 10.40
N ILE A 33 -35.20 -7.53 10.93
CA ILE A 33 -34.23 -8.09 11.88
C ILE A 33 -34.86 -8.13 13.27
N ASP A 34 -34.90 -9.34 13.86
CA ASP A 34 -35.29 -9.57 15.25
C ASP A 34 -34.09 -9.29 16.17
N TYR A 35 -34.04 -8.08 16.75
CA TYR A 35 -32.92 -7.62 17.58
C TYR A 35 -32.70 -8.47 18.84
N ASP A 36 -33.73 -9.16 19.33
CA ASP A 36 -33.68 -9.95 20.57
C ASP A 36 -32.86 -11.23 20.43
N LYS A 37 -32.68 -11.71 19.20
CA LYS A 37 -31.84 -12.86 18.88
C LYS A 37 -30.38 -12.49 18.57
N MET A 38 -30.07 -11.20 18.53
CA MET A 38 -28.73 -10.72 18.20
C MET A 38 -27.86 -10.60 19.44
N THR A 39 -26.60 -11.03 19.31
CA THR A 39 -25.55 -10.73 20.29
C THR A 39 -25.24 -9.23 20.30
N GLU A 40 -24.67 -8.73 21.39
CA GLU A 40 -24.27 -7.31 21.49
C GLU A 40 -23.31 -6.91 20.36
N ASN A 41 -22.34 -7.76 19.99
CA ASN A 41 -21.43 -7.46 18.88
C ASN A 41 -22.18 -7.32 17.54
N GLN A 42 -23.14 -8.20 17.26
CA GLN A 42 -23.94 -8.11 16.04
C GLN A 42 -24.79 -6.83 16.00
N LYS A 43 -25.31 -6.37 17.14
CA LYS A 43 -26.03 -5.10 17.25
C LYS A 43 -25.11 -3.91 16.96
N PHE A 44 -23.88 -3.94 17.48
CA PHE A 44 -22.86 -2.94 17.17
C PHE A 44 -22.51 -2.95 15.69
N ASP A 45 -22.28 -4.11 15.09
CA ASP A 45 -21.96 -4.22 13.67
C ASP A 45 -23.09 -3.73 12.77
N LEU A 46 -24.35 -4.01 13.13
CA LEU A 46 -25.52 -3.48 12.43
C LEU A 46 -25.57 -1.96 12.52
N PHE A 47 -25.35 -1.39 13.70
CA PHE A 47 -25.29 0.07 13.86
C PHE A 47 -24.14 0.69 13.05
N LYS A 48 -22.94 0.07 13.05
CA LYS A 48 -21.81 0.52 12.22
C LYS A 48 -22.14 0.43 10.72
N SER A 49 -22.93 -0.56 10.29
CA SER A 49 -23.39 -0.69 8.91
C SER A 49 -24.34 0.44 8.50
N GLU A 50 -25.18 0.92 9.41
CA GLU A 50 -26.01 2.10 9.18
C GLU A 50 -25.15 3.36 9.07
N LEU A 51 -24.18 3.55 9.96
CA LEU A 51 -23.23 4.67 9.84
C LEU A 51 -22.56 4.68 8.45
N ARG A 52 -22.22 3.50 7.91
CA ARG A 52 -21.70 3.37 6.55
C ARG A 52 -22.74 3.73 5.49
N ARG A 53 -23.96 3.22 5.61
CA ARG A 53 -25.07 3.49 4.67
C ARG A 53 -25.38 4.98 4.54
N PHE A 54 -25.29 5.73 5.65
CA PHE A 54 -25.47 7.19 5.65
C PHE A 54 -24.21 7.96 5.20
N GLY A 55 -23.12 7.28 4.85
CA GLY A 55 -21.89 7.92 4.38
C GLY A 55 -21.18 8.74 5.45
N ILE A 56 -21.29 8.35 6.72
CA ILE A 56 -20.66 9.07 7.83
C ILE A 56 -19.15 8.87 7.77
N THR A 57 -18.37 9.94 7.62
CA THR A 57 -16.90 9.87 7.53
C THR A 57 -16.21 10.25 8.84
N ASN A 58 -14.88 10.11 8.91
CA ASN A 58 -14.06 10.52 10.06
C ASN A 58 -14.11 12.03 10.37
N THR A 59 -14.59 12.85 9.44
CA THR A 59 -14.74 14.30 9.64
C THR A 59 -16.01 14.67 10.39
N TRP A 60 -16.96 13.74 10.52
CA TRP A 60 -18.24 13.97 11.16
C TRP A 60 -18.09 14.00 12.68
N LYS A 61 -18.87 14.86 13.34
CA LYS A 61 -19.01 14.86 14.79
C LYS A 61 -20.25 14.07 15.18
N TRP A 62 -20.22 13.43 16.35
CA TRP A 62 -21.36 12.67 16.87
C TRP A 62 -22.69 13.43 16.78
N LYS A 63 -22.72 14.72 17.11
CA LYS A 63 -23.96 15.54 17.08
C LYS A 63 -24.58 15.61 15.68
N ASP A 64 -23.74 15.75 14.66
CA ASP A 64 -24.18 15.86 13.26
C ASP A 64 -24.57 14.48 12.73
N THR A 65 -23.80 13.44 13.06
CA THR A 65 -24.12 12.05 12.79
C THR A 65 -25.47 11.66 13.36
N ASP A 66 -25.67 11.89 14.67
CA ASP A 66 -26.89 11.56 15.41
C ASP A 66 -28.14 12.18 14.78
N ARG A 67 -28.04 13.43 14.29
CA ARG A 67 -29.12 14.12 13.59
C ARG A 67 -29.54 13.44 12.29
N VAL A 68 -28.60 12.83 11.57
CA VAL A 68 -28.85 12.19 10.27
C VAL A 68 -29.33 10.75 10.44
N ILE A 69 -28.79 10.02 11.42
CA ILE A 69 -29.11 8.60 11.63
C ILE A 69 -30.35 8.36 12.50
N LYS A 70 -30.84 9.36 13.25
CA LYS A 70 -31.97 9.19 14.19
C LYS A 70 -33.24 8.60 13.56
N ASP A 71 -33.46 8.87 12.27
CA ASP A 71 -34.66 8.46 11.54
C ASP A 71 -34.45 7.10 10.83
N SER A 72 -33.32 6.43 11.10
CA SER A 72 -32.98 5.16 10.46
C SER A 72 -33.64 3.94 11.12
N ALA A 73 -33.88 2.91 10.32
CA ALA A 73 -34.58 1.70 10.75
C ALA A 73 -33.88 0.97 11.91
N HIS A 74 -32.55 1.06 11.98
CA HIS A 74 -31.75 0.39 13.00
C HIS A 74 -31.11 1.36 14.01
N TYR A 75 -31.51 2.62 14.07
CA TYR A 75 -31.03 3.55 15.11
C TYR A 75 -31.34 3.05 16.53
N SER A 76 -32.46 2.35 16.72
CA SER A 76 -32.88 1.78 18.00
C SER A 76 -32.17 0.47 18.37
N VAL A 77 -31.33 -0.11 17.49
CA VAL A 77 -30.60 -1.36 17.78
C VAL A 77 -29.70 -1.24 18.99
N LEU A 78 -29.11 -0.05 19.20
CA LEU A 78 -28.38 0.32 20.40
C LEU A 78 -29.26 1.21 21.28
N PRO A 79 -29.74 0.71 22.43
CA PRO A 79 -30.73 1.45 23.24
C PRO A 79 -30.12 2.70 23.90
N THR A 80 -28.85 2.64 24.31
CA THR A 80 -28.22 3.75 25.04
C THR A 80 -27.38 4.66 24.15
N ILE A 81 -27.39 5.96 24.45
CA ILE A 81 -26.51 6.95 23.80
C ILE A 81 -25.03 6.58 23.99
N LYS A 82 -24.69 5.95 25.12
CA LYS A 82 -23.33 5.48 25.41
C LYS A 82 -22.88 4.42 24.40
N GLN A 83 -23.69 3.38 24.17
CA GLN A 83 -23.40 2.33 23.18
C GLN A 83 -23.29 2.93 21.77
N LYS A 84 -24.21 3.83 21.39
CA LYS A 84 -24.19 4.50 20.08
C LYS A 84 -22.91 5.30 19.85
N LYS A 85 -22.50 6.11 20.83
CA LYS A 85 -21.22 6.86 20.79
C LYS A 85 -20.02 5.92 20.72
N GLN A 86 -20.04 4.83 21.47
CA GLN A 86 -18.97 3.83 21.41
C GLN A 86 -18.87 3.24 20.00
N ALA A 87 -19.98 2.76 19.44
CA ALA A 87 -20.03 2.21 18.09
C ALA A 87 -19.55 3.22 17.03
N PHE A 88 -19.93 4.50 17.18
CA PHE A 88 -19.46 5.59 16.32
C PHE A 88 -17.94 5.81 16.40
N HIS A 89 -17.36 5.90 17.60
CA HIS A 89 -15.91 6.11 17.73
C HIS A 89 -15.10 4.91 17.23
N GLU A 90 -15.57 3.69 17.49
CA GLU A 90 -14.96 2.49 16.93
C GLU A 90 -15.05 2.49 15.40
N TYR A 91 -16.22 2.79 14.84
CA TYR A 91 -16.40 2.91 13.40
C TYR A 91 -15.45 3.93 12.76
N VAL A 92 -15.33 5.12 13.35
CA VAL A 92 -14.40 6.15 12.86
C VAL A 92 -12.94 5.70 12.95
N ARG A 93 -12.56 5.00 14.03
CA ARG A 93 -11.23 4.42 14.16
C ARG A 93 -10.97 3.38 13.07
N ASP A 94 -11.86 2.41 12.93
CA ASP A 94 -11.78 1.34 11.93
C ASP A 94 -11.69 1.92 10.52
N PHE A 95 -12.44 3.00 10.24
CA PHE A 95 -12.39 3.75 8.98
C PHE A 95 -11.01 4.38 8.73
N ILE A 96 -10.45 5.08 9.72
CA ILE A 96 -9.13 5.72 9.62
C ILE A 96 -8.03 4.66 9.41
N ASP A 97 -8.08 3.57 10.16
CA ASP A 97 -7.10 2.48 10.06
C ASP A 97 -7.14 1.86 8.67
N LYS A 98 -8.32 1.59 8.12
CA LYS A 98 -8.47 1.08 6.76
C LYS A 98 -8.00 2.07 5.70
N MET A 99 -8.28 3.36 5.89
CA MET A 99 -7.83 4.41 4.97
C MET A 99 -6.29 4.49 4.94
N ASN A 100 -5.66 4.40 6.11
CA ASN A 100 -4.20 4.38 6.24
C ASN A 100 -3.58 3.11 5.63
N GLU A 101 -4.21 1.95 5.83
CA GLU A 101 -3.79 0.69 5.21
C GLU A 101 -3.84 0.79 3.68
N ASN A 102 -4.98 1.18 3.11
CA ASN A 102 -5.14 1.35 1.66
C ASN A 102 -4.11 2.34 1.10
N LYS A 103 -3.84 3.46 1.81
CA LYS A 103 -2.82 4.43 1.39
C LYS A 103 -1.41 3.80 1.39
N ARG A 104 -1.08 2.98 2.38
CA ARG A 104 0.21 2.27 2.45
C ARG A 104 0.35 1.24 1.34
N GLU A 105 -0.70 0.46 1.08
CA GLU A 105 -0.72 -0.53 0.00
C GLU A 105 -0.59 0.12 -1.38
N ASN A 106 -1.34 1.21 -1.62
CA ASN A 106 -1.23 1.95 -2.88
C ASN A 106 0.15 2.56 -3.06
N ARG A 107 0.73 3.17 -2.02
CA ARG A 107 2.13 3.67 -2.07
C ARG A 107 3.10 2.54 -2.38
N LYS A 108 2.96 1.37 -1.75
CA LYS A 108 3.81 0.20 -2.01
C LYS A 108 3.70 -0.24 -3.48
N LYS A 109 2.49 -0.36 -4.03
CA LYS A 109 2.27 -0.71 -5.44
C LYS A 109 2.88 0.32 -6.39
N GLN A 110 2.73 1.61 -6.09
CA GLN A 110 3.32 2.67 -6.92
C GLN A 110 4.85 2.62 -6.94
N ILE A 111 5.48 2.28 -5.80
CA ILE A 111 6.93 2.06 -5.70
C ILE A 111 7.33 0.83 -6.52
N GLU A 112 6.61 -0.29 -6.40
CA GLU A 112 6.85 -1.51 -7.18
C GLU A 112 6.74 -1.25 -8.70
N GLU A 113 5.69 -0.55 -9.14
CA GLU A 113 5.52 -0.14 -10.55
C GLU A 113 6.67 0.76 -11.03
N PHE A 114 7.20 1.62 -10.16
CA PHE A 114 8.36 2.46 -10.50
C PHE A 114 9.64 1.62 -10.62
N TYR A 115 9.85 0.65 -9.74
CA TYR A 115 10.93 -0.33 -9.85
C TYR A 115 10.89 -1.09 -11.18
N GLU A 116 9.73 -1.63 -11.55
CA GLU A 116 9.54 -2.32 -12.83
C GLU A 116 9.82 -1.42 -14.04
N MET A 117 9.47 -0.13 -13.94
CA MET A 117 9.82 0.84 -14.97
C MET A 117 11.34 1.01 -15.09
N LEU A 118 12.06 1.17 -13.97
CA LEU A 118 13.52 1.28 -13.98
C LEU A 118 14.18 0.03 -14.58
N ASP A 119 13.70 -1.15 -14.21
CA ASP A 119 14.20 -2.42 -14.76
C ASP A 119 13.97 -2.58 -16.26
N SER A 120 12.91 -1.96 -16.81
CA SER A 120 12.64 -1.99 -18.25
C SER A 120 13.61 -1.14 -19.08
N ILE A 121 14.41 -0.28 -18.43
CA ILE A 121 15.40 0.57 -19.11
C ILE A 121 16.70 -0.22 -19.25
N HIS A 122 16.99 -0.63 -20.50
CA HIS A 122 18.10 -1.53 -20.83
C HIS A 122 19.51 -1.08 -20.35
N ASP A 123 19.75 0.22 -20.19
CA ASP A 123 21.09 0.78 -19.99
C ASP A 123 21.29 1.54 -18.67
N ILE A 124 20.54 1.21 -17.62
CA ILE A 124 20.87 1.72 -16.28
C ILE A 124 22.11 0.98 -15.76
N LYS A 125 23.14 1.75 -15.42
CA LYS A 125 24.39 1.28 -14.80
C LYS A 125 24.48 1.87 -13.40
N ALA A 126 25.26 1.27 -12.51
CA ALA A 126 25.50 1.81 -11.16
C ALA A 126 26.07 3.25 -11.17
N THR A 127 26.63 3.71 -12.29
CA THR A 127 27.15 5.07 -12.48
C THR A 127 26.18 6.04 -13.15
N SER A 128 25.01 5.57 -13.60
CA SER A 128 24.02 6.39 -14.29
C SER A 128 23.51 7.51 -13.40
N LYS A 129 23.38 8.71 -13.96
CA LYS A 129 22.82 9.87 -13.25
C LYS A 129 21.30 9.92 -13.44
N PHE A 130 20.60 10.34 -12.40
CA PHE A 130 19.13 10.47 -12.45
C PHE A 130 18.65 11.33 -13.63
N TYR A 131 19.35 12.44 -13.93
CA TYR A 131 19.02 13.32 -15.05
C TYR A 131 19.02 12.61 -16.42
N ASP A 132 19.89 11.62 -16.61
CA ASP A 132 19.93 10.87 -17.88
C ASP A 132 18.77 9.89 -18.01
N ILE A 133 18.32 9.32 -16.89
CA ILE A 133 17.17 8.41 -16.83
C ILE A 133 15.87 9.19 -16.95
N LEU A 134 15.81 10.38 -16.35
CA LEU A 134 14.63 11.25 -16.32
C LEU A 134 14.08 11.55 -17.72
N LYS A 135 14.97 11.71 -18.71
CA LYS A 135 14.62 11.95 -20.13
C LYS A 135 13.69 10.88 -20.70
N TYR A 136 13.75 9.65 -20.18
CA TYR A 136 12.94 8.52 -20.64
C TYR A 136 11.66 8.33 -19.83
N ILE A 137 11.66 8.73 -18.55
CA ILE A 137 10.58 8.39 -17.61
C ILE A 137 9.69 9.58 -17.22
N GLN A 138 10.09 10.82 -17.51
CA GLN A 138 9.40 12.03 -17.05
C GLN A 138 7.91 12.12 -17.43
N SER A 139 7.50 11.45 -18.52
CA SER A 139 6.12 11.42 -18.99
C SER A 139 5.36 10.13 -18.63
N ASP A 140 6.04 9.16 -18.00
CA ASP A 140 5.40 7.88 -17.63
C ASP A 140 4.51 8.09 -16.39
N ARG A 141 3.29 7.55 -16.45
CA ARG A 141 2.32 7.62 -15.35
C ARG A 141 2.90 7.06 -14.04
N ARG A 142 3.70 6.00 -14.11
CA ARG A 142 4.32 5.33 -12.94
C ARG A 142 5.32 6.21 -12.22
N TYR A 143 6.00 7.09 -12.96
CA TYR A 143 6.84 8.15 -12.40
C TYR A 143 5.99 9.28 -11.80
N ILE A 144 5.03 9.79 -12.58
CA ILE A 144 4.23 10.96 -12.21
C ILE A 144 3.37 10.72 -10.95
N GLN A 145 2.90 9.48 -10.73
CA GLN A 145 2.03 9.15 -9.59
C GLN A 145 2.72 9.17 -8.22
N LEU A 146 4.04 8.98 -8.18
CA LEU A 146 4.81 9.05 -6.93
C LEU A 146 5.07 10.50 -6.55
N ASP A 147 5.19 10.78 -5.25
CA ASP A 147 5.69 12.08 -4.79
C ASP A 147 7.21 12.20 -4.97
N GLU A 148 7.74 13.43 -4.85
CA GLU A 148 9.17 13.68 -5.07
C GLU A 148 10.08 12.89 -4.13
N LYS A 149 9.68 12.76 -2.86
CA LYS A 149 10.42 12.04 -1.85
C LYS A 149 10.47 10.55 -2.17
N ASP A 150 9.34 9.95 -2.52
CA ASP A 150 9.24 8.54 -2.88
C ASP A 150 10.02 8.24 -4.15
N ARG A 151 10.04 9.16 -5.13
CA ARG A 151 10.86 9.03 -6.33
C ARG A 151 12.35 9.00 -5.98
N GLU A 152 12.82 9.93 -5.16
CA GLU A 152 14.21 10.02 -4.75
C GLU A 152 14.65 8.79 -3.94
N GLU A 153 13.88 8.42 -2.91
CA GLU A 153 14.17 7.25 -2.07
C GLU A 153 14.17 5.95 -2.89
N THR A 154 13.18 5.77 -3.77
CA THR A 154 13.08 4.58 -4.62
C THR A 154 14.23 4.51 -5.61
N PHE A 155 14.56 5.63 -6.25
CA PHE A 155 15.65 5.68 -7.21
C PHE A 155 17.01 5.42 -6.54
N GLN A 156 17.28 6.06 -5.40
CA GLN A 156 18.53 5.83 -4.67
C GLN A 156 18.66 4.36 -4.25
N LYS A 157 17.60 3.78 -3.68
CA LYS A 157 17.57 2.37 -3.29
C LYS A 157 17.81 1.44 -4.49
N TYR A 158 17.23 1.74 -5.65
CA TYR A 158 17.48 1.01 -6.89
C TYR A 158 18.96 1.04 -7.30
N MET A 159 19.59 2.21 -7.24
CA MET A 159 20.99 2.39 -7.61
C MET A 159 21.94 1.67 -6.63
N ASP A 160 21.64 1.70 -5.33
CA ASP A 160 22.40 0.97 -4.30
C ASP A 160 22.32 -0.55 -4.54
N GLU A 161 21.12 -1.07 -4.81
CA GLU A 161 20.90 -2.49 -5.14
C GLU A 161 21.63 -2.89 -6.43
N LEU A 162 21.68 -2.00 -7.42
CA LEU A 162 22.41 -2.22 -8.68
C LEU A 162 23.93 -2.27 -8.44
N GLU A 163 24.47 -1.37 -7.63
CA GLU A 163 25.88 -1.35 -7.24
C GLU A 163 26.27 -2.62 -6.47
N GLU A 164 25.47 -3.03 -5.49
CA GLU A 164 25.69 -4.26 -4.72
C GLU A 164 25.71 -5.49 -5.64
N LYS A 165 24.74 -5.57 -6.57
CA LYS A 165 24.65 -6.67 -7.55
C LYS A 165 25.87 -6.71 -8.47
N GLU A 166 26.36 -5.57 -8.94
CA GLU A 166 27.57 -5.49 -9.74
C GLU A 166 28.82 -5.92 -8.95
N LEU A 167 28.96 -5.47 -7.70
CA LEU A 167 30.08 -5.82 -6.84
C LEU A 167 30.10 -7.32 -6.53
N LYS A 168 28.94 -7.89 -6.20
CA LYS A 168 28.78 -9.33 -5.99
C LYS A 168 29.14 -10.13 -7.23
N ARG A 169 28.70 -9.70 -8.42
CA ARG A 169 29.05 -10.36 -9.69
C ARG A 169 30.56 -10.33 -9.94
N LYS A 170 31.23 -9.20 -9.67
CA LYS A 170 32.70 -9.08 -9.81
C LYS A 170 33.42 -10.02 -8.83
N ALA A 171 32.97 -10.09 -7.58
CA ALA A 171 33.54 -10.97 -6.57
C ALA A 171 33.37 -12.45 -6.93
N ASP A 172 32.18 -12.85 -7.37
CA ASP A 172 31.89 -14.23 -7.77
C ASP A 172 32.69 -14.63 -9.03
N HIS A 173 32.84 -13.72 -9.99
CA HIS A 173 33.71 -13.94 -11.16
C HIS A 173 35.18 -14.11 -10.76
N ALA A 174 35.69 -13.28 -9.85
CA ALA A 174 37.05 -13.39 -9.34
C ALA A 174 37.28 -14.74 -8.62
N LYS A 175 36.33 -15.15 -7.77
CA LYS A 175 36.36 -16.47 -7.11
C LYS A 175 36.36 -17.60 -8.14
N GLY A 176 35.51 -17.53 -9.17
CA GLY A 176 35.46 -18.53 -10.24
C GLY A 176 36.77 -18.65 -11.01
N LYS A 177 37.44 -17.53 -11.30
CA LYS A 177 38.79 -17.52 -11.92
C LYS A 177 39.83 -18.18 -11.02
N VAL A 178 39.86 -17.84 -9.74
CA VAL A 178 40.79 -18.45 -8.77
C VAL A 178 40.58 -19.96 -8.69
N GLU A 179 39.33 -20.41 -8.63
CA GLU A 179 39.00 -21.83 -8.56
C GLU A 179 39.38 -22.58 -9.85
N SER A 180 39.17 -21.95 -11.01
CA SER A 180 39.60 -22.48 -12.30
C SER A 180 41.11 -22.62 -12.39
N LEU A 181 41.86 -21.63 -11.89
CA LEU A 181 43.33 -21.68 -11.81
C LEU A 181 43.82 -22.78 -10.86
N LYS A 182 43.21 -22.94 -9.69
CA LYS A 182 43.56 -24.04 -8.76
C LYS A 182 43.40 -25.40 -9.41
N LYS A 183 42.31 -25.62 -10.14
CA LYS A 183 42.08 -26.87 -10.89
C LYS A 183 43.12 -27.09 -11.99
N LEU A 184 43.48 -26.04 -12.72
CA LEU A 184 44.53 -26.10 -13.74
C LEU A 184 45.89 -26.51 -13.15
N PHE A 185 46.29 -25.92 -12.02
CA PHE A 185 47.54 -26.28 -11.37
C PHE A 185 47.53 -27.72 -10.85
N ALA A 186 46.42 -28.15 -10.24
CA ALA A 186 46.25 -29.53 -9.80
C ALA A 186 46.32 -30.53 -10.96
N SER A 187 45.76 -30.21 -12.13
CA SER A 187 45.78 -31.10 -13.29
C SER A 187 47.13 -31.21 -13.98
N HIS A 188 48.00 -30.21 -13.81
CA HIS A 188 49.36 -30.22 -14.38
C HIS A 188 50.43 -30.63 -13.34
N GLU A 189 50.00 -31.16 -12.18
CA GLU A 189 50.88 -31.53 -11.06
C GLU A 189 51.79 -30.38 -10.58
N ILE A 190 51.40 -29.13 -10.85
CA ILE A 190 52.16 -27.94 -10.44
C ILE A 190 51.86 -27.71 -8.95
N PRO A 191 52.86 -27.81 -8.05
CA PRO A 191 52.65 -27.57 -6.63
C PRO A 191 52.20 -26.13 -6.39
N THR A 192 51.22 -25.93 -5.51
CA THR A 192 50.77 -24.59 -5.08
C THR A 192 51.86 -23.77 -4.36
N THR A 193 52.99 -24.39 -4.02
CA THR A 193 54.18 -23.79 -3.41
C THR A 193 55.27 -23.42 -4.43
N MET A 194 55.07 -23.70 -5.72
CA MET A 194 56.05 -23.41 -6.77
C MET A 194 56.20 -21.90 -6.96
N LYS A 195 57.44 -21.42 -7.02
CA LYS A 195 57.73 -20.00 -7.26
C LYS A 195 57.57 -19.70 -8.75
N PHE A 196 56.91 -18.60 -9.10
CA PHE A 196 56.60 -18.17 -10.48
C PHE A 196 57.84 -17.70 -11.30
N ALA A 197 59.02 -18.29 -11.10
CA ALA A 197 60.28 -17.81 -11.66
C ALA A 197 61.14 -18.89 -12.36
N GLU A 198 60.58 -20.04 -12.71
CA GLU A 198 61.17 -21.07 -13.58
C GLU A 198 60.17 -21.46 -14.67
#